data_AF-A0A7X2T9J1-F1
#
_entry.id   AF-A0A7X2T9J1-F1
#
_cell.length_a   1.000
_cell.length_b   1.000
_cell.length_c   1.000
_cell.angle_alpha   90.00
_cell.angle_beta   90.00
_cell.angle_gamma   90.00
#
_symmetry.space_group_name_H-M   'P 1'
#
loop_
_entity.id
_entity.type
_entity.pdbx_description
1 polymer ?
#
loop_
_entity_poly.entity_id
_entity_poly.type
_entity_poly.pdbx_seq_one_letter_code
_entity_poly.pdbx_strand_id
1 'polypeptide(L)' 'MKSKPIRLSKKKNGKGYVTSYSVNIGTAEARECGLIPPNDDEPVELEKIIDSEHHRIIIQPKATD' A
#
# COMPACT_ATOMS: atom_id res chain seq x y z
N MET A 1 -12.19 2.00 -12.08
CA MET A 1 -11.91 1.27 -10.82
C MET A 1 -11.94 -0.23 -11.12
N LYS A 2 -10.86 -0.96 -10.81
CA LYS A 2 -10.77 -2.42 -10.98
C LYS A 2 -10.60 -3.07 -9.60
N SER A 3 -11.19 -4.24 -9.38
CA SER A 3 -11.01 -5.00 -8.14
C SER A 3 -10.45 -6.38 -8.45
N LYS A 4 -9.63 -6.89 -7.53
CA LYS A 4 -9.07 -8.25 -7.59
C LYS A 4 -9.13 -8.84 -6.17
N PRO A 5 -9.42 -10.14 -6.02
CA PRO A 5 -9.33 -10.79 -4.73
C PRO A 5 -7.87 -10.82 -4.28
N ILE A 6 -7.62 -10.42 -3.03
CA ILE A 6 -6.29 -10.44 -2.41
C ILE A 6 -6.36 -11.13 -1.06
N ARG A 7 -5.19 -11.49 -0.52
CA ARG A 7 -5.06 -12.00 0.85
C ARG A 7 -3.96 -11.24 1.56
N LEU A 8 -4.21 -10.93 2.82
CA LEU A 8 -3.20 -10.36 3.70
C LEU A 8 -2.25 -11.45 4.19
N SER A 9 -0.96 -11.20 4.04
CA SER A 9 0.10 -12.04 4.59
C SER A 9 0.43 -11.59 6.00
N LYS A 10 0.21 -12.47 6.98
CA LYS A 10 0.54 -12.27 8.40
C LYS A 10 2.04 -12.05 8.56
N LYS A 11 2.44 -11.03 9.32
CA LYS A 11 3.82 -10.80 9.77
C LYS A 11 3.88 -10.99 11.29
N LYS A 12 4.80 -11.84 11.72
CA LYS A 12 5.00 -12.19 13.13
C LYS A 12 6.26 -11.52 13.66
N ASN A 13 6.24 -11.13 14.94
CA ASN A 13 7.44 -10.69 15.64
C ASN A 13 8.34 -11.88 16.04
N GLY A 14 9.50 -11.60 16.63
CA GLY A 14 10.44 -12.62 17.11
C GLY A 14 9.90 -13.57 18.19
N LYS A 15 8.71 -13.29 18.75
CA LYS A 15 8.01 -14.14 19.72
C LYS A 15 6.83 -14.91 19.11
N GLY A 16 6.62 -14.82 17.79
CA GLY A 16 5.59 -15.56 17.07
C GLY A 16 4.20 -14.91 17.04
N TYR A 17 4.00 -13.74 17.67
CA TYR A 17 2.74 -13.00 17.64
C TYR A 17 2.59 -12.21 16.34
N VAL A 18 1.39 -12.21 15.77
CA VAL A 18 1.11 -11.39 14.58
C VAL A 18 1.06 -9.92 15.00
N THR A 19 1.93 -9.10 14.41
CA THR A 19 2.04 -7.67 14.72
C THR A 19 1.62 -6.78 13.55
N SER A 20 1.63 -7.31 12.32
CA SER A 20 1.18 -6.58 11.14
C SER A 20 0.76 -7.53 10.03
N TYR A 21 0.19 -6.95 8.98
CA TYR A 21 -0.17 -7.64 7.75
C TYR A 21 0.48 -6.92 6.57
N SER A 22 0.68 -7.64 5.47
CA SER A 22 1.18 -7.09 4.21
C SER A 22 0.35 -7.59 3.04
N VAL A 23 0.31 -6.81 1.98
CA VAL A 23 -0.26 -7.18 0.69
C VAL A 23 0.77 -6.86 -0.38
N ASN A 24 0.80 -7.66 -1.44
CA ASN A 24 1.64 -7.38 -2.59
C ASN A 24 0.92 -6.40 -3.51
N ILE A 25 1.63 -5.37 -3.96
CA ILE A 25 1.19 -4.45 -5.01
C ILE A 25 2.08 -4.76 -6.23
N GLY A 26 1.48 -5.11 -7.36
CA GLY A 26 2.27 -5.43 -8.56
C GLY A 26 2.98 -4.19 -9.09
N THR A 27 4.18 -4.33 -9.65
CA THR A 27 4.96 -3.19 -10.19
C THR A 27 4.17 -2.36 -11.22
N ALA A 28 3.43 -3.03 -12.10
CA ALA A 28 2.58 -2.34 -13.09
C ALA A 28 1.45 -1.54 -12.42
N GLU A 29 0.82 -2.10 -11.38
CA GLU A 29 -0.26 -1.43 -10.62
C GLU A 29 0.29 -0.25 -9.81
N ALA A 30 1.45 -0.43 -9.19
CA ALA A 30 2.13 0.63 -8.45
C ALA A 30 2.50 1.80 -9.37
N ARG A 31 2.99 1.53 -10.59
CA ARG A 31 3.26 2.57 -11.60
C ARG A 31 1.99 3.23 -12.12
N GLU A 32 0.96 2.44 -12.47
CA GLU A 32 -0.33 2.95 -12.96
C GLU A 32 -0.99 3.88 -11.93
N CYS A 33 -0.85 3.58 -10.64
CA CYS A 33 -1.39 4.37 -9.54
C CYS A 33 -0.43 5.47 -9.03
N GLY A 34 0.74 5.65 -9.64
CA GLY A 34 1.72 6.67 -9.23
C GLY A 34 2.33 6.46 -7.84
N LEU A 35 2.33 5.23 -7.32
CA LEU A 35 2.88 4.91 -5.99
C LEU A 35 4.41 4.74 -6.00
N ILE A 36 5.00 4.58 -7.18
CA ILE A 36 6.46 4.48 -7.39
C ILE A 36 6.84 5.33 -8.62
N PRO A 37 8.08 5.82 -8.69
CA PRO A 37 8.54 6.60 -9.84
C PRO A 37 8.52 5.76 -11.14
N PRO A 38 8.36 6.39 -12.31
CA PRO A 38 8.32 5.71 -13.60
C PRO A 38 9.67 5.04 -13.96
N ASN A 39 10.80 5.65 -13.59
CA ASN A 39 12.14 5.20 -13.99
C ASN A 39 13.10 4.94 -12.80
N ASP A 40 12.59 4.53 -11.64
CA ASP A 40 13.39 4.37 -10.41
C ASP A 40 14.11 5.68 -9.97
N ASP A 41 13.52 6.83 -10.33
CA ASP A 41 13.91 8.18 -9.87
C ASP A 41 13.65 8.36 -8.35
N GLU A 42 13.59 9.61 -7.87
CA GLU A 42 13.33 9.89 -6.47
C GLU A 42 12.04 9.23 -5.94
N PRO A 43 12.05 8.74 -4.68
CA PRO A 43 10.87 8.11 -4.07
C PRO A 43 9.67 9.06 -4.05
N VAL A 44 8.49 8.54 -4.40
CA VAL A 44 7.23 9.28 -4.24
C VAL A 44 6.90 9.38 -2.75
N GLU A 45 6.67 10.58 -2.24
CA GLU A 45 6.10 10.75 -0.89
C GLU A 45 4.67 10.20 -0.87
N LEU A 46 4.42 9.22 -0.01
CA LEU A 46 3.11 8.59 0.14
C LEU A 46 2.53 8.88 1.52
N GLU A 47 1.20 8.91 1.58
CA GLU A 47 0.46 8.86 2.83
C GLU A 47 -0.43 7.61 2.92
N LYS A 48 -0.77 7.25 4.15
CA LYS A 48 -1.66 6.13 4.46
C LYS A 48 -2.84 6.64 5.27
N ILE A 49 -4.03 6.54 4.69
CA ILE A 49 -5.29 6.95 5.31
C ILE A 49 -5.99 5.69 5.82
N ILE A 50 -6.42 5.72 7.08
CA ILE A 50 -7.21 4.67 7.72
C ILE A 50 -8.65 5.16 7.82
N ASP A 51 -9.51 4.69 6.93
CA ASP A 51 -10.94 5.01 6.88
C ASP A 51 -11.72 3.80 7.40
N SER A 52 -11.83 3.73 8.73
CA SER A 52 -12.50 2.61 9.39
C SER A 52 -14.02 2.60 9.19
N GLU A 53 -14.61 3.76 8.91
CA GLU A 53 -16.05 3.91 8.65
C GLU A 53 -16.45 3.19 7.37
N HIS A 54 -15.64 3.33 6.31
CA HIS A 54 -15.90 2.66 5.03
C HIS A 54 -15.10 1.38 4.83
N HIS A 55 -14.41 0.91 5.87
CA HIS A 55 -13.55 -0.29 5.86
C HIS A 55 -12.45 -0.26 4.80
N ARG A 56 -11.74 0.88 4.69
CA ARG A 56 -10.69 1.10 3.68
C ARG A 56 -9.37 1.48 4.33
N ILE A 57 -8.30 1.01 3.71
CA ILE A 57 -6.95 1.56 3.88
C ILE A 57 -6.57 2.10 2.51
N ILE A 58 -6.26 3.40 2.44
CA ILE A 58 -5.88 4.07 1.20
C ILE A 58 -4.41 4.42 1.29
N ILE A 59 -3.66 4.05 0.26
CA ILE A 59 -2.28 4.48 0.05
C ILE A 59 -2.30 5.36 -1.19
N GLN A 60 -1.83 6.58 -1.07
CA GLN A 60 -1.84 7.56 -2.15
C GLN A 60 -0.61 8.48 -2.09
N PRO A 61 -0.22 9.10 -3.21
CA PRO A 61 0.74 10.20 -3.19
C PRO A 61 0.26 11.31 -2.26
N LYS A 62 1.17 11.85 -1.47
CA LYS A 62 0.89 13.01 -0.64
C LYS A 62 0.69 14.21 -1.56
N ALA A 63 -0.37 14.99 -1.32
CA ALA A 63 -0.57 16.24 -2.03
C ALA A 63 0.59 17.19 -1.71
N THR A 64 1.30 17.65 -2.74
CA THR A 64 2.22 18.80 -2.65
C THR A 64 1.37 20.06 -2.81
N ASP A 65 1.34 20.91 -1.79
CA ASP A 65 0.83 22.29 -1.89
C ASP A 65 1.72 23.15 -2.80
#